data_AF-A0A7Y5DU80-F1
#
_entry.id   AF-A0A7Y5DU80-F1
#
_cell.length_a   1.000
_cell.length_b   1.000
_cell.length_c   1.000
_cell.angle_alpha   90.00
_cell.angle_beta   90.00
_cell.angle_gamma   90.00
#
_symmetry.space_group_name_H-M   'P 1'
#
loop_
_entity.id
_entity.type
_entity.pdbx_description
1 polymer ?
#
loop_
_entity_poly.entity_id
_entity_poly.type
_entity_poly.pdbx_seq_one_letter_code
_entity_poly.pdbx_strand_id
1 'polypeptide(L)'
;MSAYKHSGPVPSMEMLRQKIQGCQEGCAVIAQEMNEAAATFKKNFRMPCPVYLSVQKLNSGSMYLRWRQTGVKRKQSYIMMEGQAGALLLNQMTPAVRKTYYRFHHQVLYLNIQHALLLAEKHRWDFYCQQRKVLEQLKNQFRDE
;
A
#
# COMPACT_ATOMS: atom_id res chain seq x y z
N MET A 1 -38.28 18.29 3.07
CA MET A 1 -37.91 16.86 3.13
C MET A 1 -37.38 16.44 1.77
N SER A 2 -36.06 16.43 1.59
CA SER A 2 -35.43 16.08 0.32
C SER A 2 -35.28 14.57 0.24
N ALA A 3 -36.02 13.92 -0.66
CA ALA A 3 -35.87 12.50 -0.93
C ALA A 3 -34.50 12.27 -1.59
N TYR A 4 -33.67 11.46 -0.96
CA TYR A 4 -32.39 11.00 -1.50
C TYR A 4 -32.62 10.24 -2.82
N LYS A 5 -32.57 10.96 -3.95
CA LYS A 5 -32.64 10.43 -5.32
C LYS A 5 -31.26 10.01 -5.87
N HIS A 6 -30.41 9.43 -5.03
CA HIS A 6 -29.13 8.85 -5.46
C HIS A 6 -29.00 7.42 -4.94
N SER A 7 -29.89 6.54 -5.38
CA SER A 7 -29.70 5.10 -5.23
C SER A 7 -29.44 4.51 -6.61
N GLY A 8 -28.18 4.49 -7.02
CA GLY A 8 -27.74 3.54 -8.02
C GLY A 8 -28.09 2.11 -7.56
N PRO A 9 -28.13 1.12 -8.47
CA PRO A 9 -28.48 -0.24 -8.10
C PRO A 9 -27.56 -0.74 -6.98
N VAL A 10 -28.16 -1.32 -5.93
CA VAL A 10 -27.42 -1.99 -4.86
C VAL A 10 -26.55 -3.08 -5.50
N PRO A 11 -25.22 -3.08 -5.32
CA PRO A 11 -24.34 -4.07 -5.93
C PRO A 11 -24.76 -5.49 -5.54
N SER A 12 -24.68 -6.48 -6.43
CA SER A 12 -24.94 -7.89 -6.07
C SER A 12 -23.80 -8.46 -5.20
N MET A 13 -24.05 -9.54 -4.46
CA MET A 13 -22.98 -10.19 -3.66
C MET A 13 -21.84 -10.68 -4.56
N GLU A 14 -22.16 -11.09 -5.78
CA GLU A 14 -21.18 -11.51 -6.76
C GLU A 14 -20.30 -10.34 -7.24
N MET A 15 -20.91 -9.20 -7.54
CA MET A 15 -20.15 -7.99 -7.87
C MET A 15 -19.21 -7.56 -6.73
N LEU A 16 -19.66 -7.66 -5.48
CA LEU A 16 -18.85 -7.31 -4.32
C LEU A 16 -17.64 -8.25 -4.17
N ARG A 17 -17.83 -9.57 -4.36
CA ARG A 17 -16.73 -10.55 -4.36
C ARG A 17 -15.71 -10.24 -5.45
N GLN A 18 -16.17 -9.93 -6.65
CA GLN A 18 -15.29 -9.54 -7.76
C GLN A 18 -14.49 -8.27 -7.44
N LYS A 19 -15.12 -7.27 -6.79
CA LYS A 19 -14.41 -6.05 -6.35
C LYS A 19 -13.35 -6.36 -5.28
N ILE A 20 -13.67 -7.18 -4.29
CA ILE A 20 -12.71 -7.60 -3.25
C ILE A 20 -11.53 -8.35 -3.88
N GLN A 21 -11.82 -9.32 -4.75
CA GLN A 21 -10.82 -10.11 -5.46
C GLN A 21 -9.90 -9.22 -6.29
N GLY A 22 -10.47 -8.29 -7.08
CA GLY A 22 -9.68 -7.35 -7.87
C GLY A 22 -8.78 -6.44 -7.02
N CYS A 23 -9.24 -6.00 -5.84
CA CYS A 23 -8.39 -5.26 -4.91
C CYS A 23 -7.25 -6.12 -4.34
N GLN A 24 -7.53 -7.40 -4.04
CA GLN A 24 -6.51 -8.34 -3.54
C GLN A 24 -5.44 -8.63 -4.59
N GLU A 25 -5.85 -8.91 -5.83
CA GLU A 25 -4.95 -9.11 -6.96
C GLU A 25 -4.12 -7.85 -7.22
N GLY A 26 -4.75 -6.67 -7.21
CA GLY A 26 -4.05 -5.39 -7.31
C GLY A 26 -3.01 -5.20 -6.21
N CYS A 27 -3.34 -5.51 -4.95
CA CYS A 27 -2.37 -5.45 -3.86
C CYS A 27 -1.19 -6.39 -4.07
N ALA A 28 -1.44 -7.61 -4.59
CA ALA A 28 -0.38 -8.59 -4.89
C ALA A 28 0.55 -8.10 -6.01
N VAL A 29 0.00 -7.49 -7.06
CA VAL A 29 0.79 -6.87 -8.15
C VAL A 29 1.66 -5.75 -7.61
N ILE A 30 1.08 -4.80 -6.86
CA ILE A 30 1.86 -3.69 -6.28
C ILE A 30 2.93 -4.22 -5.30
N ALA A 31 2.61 -5.26 -4.52
CA ALA A 31 3.59 -5.90 -3.64
C ALA A 31 4.76 -6.52 -4.43
N GLN A 32 4.50 -7.14 -5.58
CA GLN A 32 5.55 -7.63 -6.47
C GLN A 32 6.41 -6.47 -6.98
N GLU A 33 5.80 -5.40 -7.48
CA GLU A 33 6.51 -4.20 -7.96
C GLU A 33 7.39 -3.56 -6.87
N MET A 34 6.92 -3.52 -5.62
CA MET A 34 7.73 -3.06 -4.48
C MET A 34 8.98 -3.92 -4.28
N ASN A 35 8.85 -5.24 -4.40
CA ASN A 35 9.99 -6.16 -4.27
C ASN A 35 10.96 -6.02 -5.44
N GLU A 36 10.45 -5.85 -6.66
CA GLU A 36 11.26 -5.60 -7.86
C GLU A 36 12.02 -4.28 -7.77
N ALA A 37 11.38 -3.20 -7.28
CA ALA A 37 12.03 -1.92 -7.04
C ALA A 37 13.18 -2.05 -6.03
N ALA A 38 12.95 -2.75 -4.92
CA ALA A 38 13.99 -3.01 -3.91
C ALA A 38 15.15 -3.86 -4.47
N ALA A 39 14.85 -4.88 -5.27
CA ALA A 39 15.85 -5.72 -5.92
C ALA A 39 16.68 -4.94 -6.96
N THR A 40 16.01 -4.09 -7.76
CA THR A 40 16.65 -3.24 -8.77
C THR A 40 17.57 -2.21 -8.13
N PHE A 41 17.15 -1.62 -7.00
CA PHE A 41 18.03 -0.75 -6.23
C PHE A 41 19.31 -1.46 -5.79
N LYS A 42 19.20 -2.67 -5.24
CA LYS A 42 20.37 -3.48 -4.81
C LYS A 42 21.30 -3.86 -5.97
N LYS A 43 20.76 -4.04 -7.18
CA LYS A 43 21.57 -4.28 -8.39
C LYS A 43 22.34 -3.02 -8.81
N ASN A 44 21.72 -1.85 -8.71
CA ASN A 44 22.33 -0.56 -9.08
C ASN A 44 23.37 -0.07 -8.06
N PHE A 45 23.20 -0.42 -6.78
CA PHE A 45 24.07 0.02 -5.70
C PHE A 45 24.60 -1.19 -4.93
N ARG A 46 25.89 -1.51 -5.13
CA ARG A 46 26.56 -2.54 -4.35
C ARG A 46 26.69 -2.10 -2.89
N MET A 47 26.51 -3.05 -1.97
CA MET A 47 26.74 -2.82 -0.54
C MET A 47 28.24 -2.65 -0.27
N PRO A 48 28.64 -1.84 0.73
CA PRO A 48 27.78 -1.08 1.64
C PRO A 48 27.27 0.23 1.02
N CYS A 49 25.96 0.46 1.07
CA CYS A 49 25.36 1.77 0.81
C CYS A 49 24.82 2.36 2.11
N PRO A 50 24.80 3.70 2.29
CA PRO A 50 24.35 4.32 3.54
C PRO A 50 22.87 4.05 3.84
N VAL A 51 22.05 3.93 2.79
CA VAL A 51 20.65 3.55 2.89
C VAL A 51 20.26 2.64 1.73
N TYR A 52 19.29 1.76 1.96
CA TYR A 52 18.77 0.84 0.95
C TYR A 52 17.25 0.73 1.01
N LEU A 53 16.66 0.29 -0.11
CA LEU A 53 15.24 -0.03 -0.18
C LEU A 53 14.92 -1.42 0.36
N SER A 54 13.83 -1.51 1.11
CA SER A 54 13.31 -2.78 1.62
C SER A 54 11.79 -2.74 1.74
N VAL A 55 11.18 -3.91 1.63
CA VAL A 55 9.73 -4.06 1.82
C VAL A 55 9.45 -4.48 3.25
N GLN A 56 8.58 -3.73 3.93
CA GLN A 56 8.04 -4.06 5.25
C GLN A 56 6.61 -4.59 5.08
N LYS A 57 6.32 -5.74 5.69
CA LYS A 57 4.98 -6.31 5.80
C LYS A 57 4.49 -6.14 7.25
N LEU A 58 3.26 -5.65 7.43
CA LEU A 58 2.60 -5.56 8.73
C LEU A 58 1.57 -6.68 8.88
N ASN A 59 1.24 -7.02 10.13
CA ASN A 59 0.21 -8.03 10.44
C ASN A 59 -1.18 -7.62 9.94
N SER A 60 -1.43 -6.33 9.73
CA SER A 60 -2.65 -5.80 9.13
C SER A 60 -2.80 -6.12 7.63
N GLY A 61 -1.80 -6.75 7.01
CA GLY A 61 -1.72 -6.92 5.55
C GLY A 61 -1.16 -5.70 4.81
N SER A 62 -0.94 -4.58 5.50
CA SER A 62 -0.29 -3.41 4.90
C SER A 62 1.16 -3.72 4.51
N MET A 63 1.55 -3.30 3.32
CA MET A 63 2.92 -3.40 2.83
C MET A 63 3.47 -2.01 2.49
N TYR A 64 4.75 -1.79 2.80
CA TYR A 64 5.44 -0.53 2.54
C TYR A 64 6.82 -0.79 1.97
N LEU A 65 7.15 -0.14 0.85
CA LEU A 65 8.52 0.06 0.41
C LEU A 65 9.11 1.21 1.24
N ARG A 66 10.28 1.00 1.86
CA ARG A 66 10.90 1.96 2.78
C ARG A 66 12.40 2.04 2.59
N TRP A 67 12.93 3.25 2.80
CA TRP A 67 14.35 3.50 2.96
C TRP A 67 14.79 3.09 4.37
N ARG A 68 15.83 2.27 4.46
CA ARG A 68 16.45 1.86 5.72
C ARG A 68 17.91 2.29 5.73
N GLN A 69 18.35 2.84 6.86
CA GLN A 69 19.76 3.09 7.10
C GLN A 69 20.51 1.78 7.33
N THR A 70 21.69 1.69 6.73
CA THR A 70 22.61 0.58 6.96
C THR A 70 23.22 0.71 8.36
N GLY A 71 23.20 -0.38 9.12
CA GLY A 71 23.72 -0.42 10.49
C GLY A 71 23.83 -1.84 11.02
N VAL A 72 24.53 -2.01 12.15
CA VAL A 72 24.77 -3.29 12.82
C VAL A 72 23.59 -3.64 13.74
N LYS A 73 23.14 -4.91 13.71
CA LYS A 73 22.14 -5.59 14.58
C LYS A 73 21.15 -4.68 15.34
N ARG A 74 19.86 -4.75 14.97
CA ARG A 74 18.68 -4.14 15.64
C ARG A 74 18.60 -2.60 15.65
N LYS A 75 19.58 -1.87 15.10
CA LYS A 75 19.56 -0.38 14.96
C LYS A 75 19.38 0.09 13.52
N GLN A 76 18.54 -0.59 12.73
CA GLN A 76 18.22 -0.15 11.36
C GLN A 76 16.97 0.73 11.37
N SER A 77 17.20 2.05 11.47
CA SER A 77 16.16 3.08 11.40
C SER A 77 15.63 3.25 9.98
N TYR A 78 14.35 3.65 9.91
CA TYR A 78 13.78 4.19 8.68
C TYR A 78 14.23 5.63 8.51
N ILE A 79 14.41 6.05 7.26
CA ILE A 79 14.69 7.43 6.90
C ILE A 79 13.62 7.91 5.91
N MET A 80 13.16 9.14 6.11
CA MET A 80 12.31 9.85 5.17
C MET A 80 13.24 10.66 4.25
N MET A 81 13.21 10.40 2.95
CA MET A 81 14.14 11.04 2.00
C MET A 81 13.79 12.52 1.76
N GLU A 82 12.52 12.86 1.93
CA GLU A 82 11.96 14.21 1.93
C GLU A 82 12.24 14.98 3.23
N GLY A 83 12.68 14.30 4.29
CA GLY A 83 13.02 14.92 5.56
C GLY A 83 14.45 15.46 5.60
N GLN A 84 14.79 16.17 6.67
CA GLN A 84 16.12 16.78 6.85
C GLN A 84 17.27 15.77 6.71
N ALA A 85 17.14 14.59 7.32
CA ALA A 85 18.14 13.53 7.23
C ALA A 85 18.34 13.04 5.78
N GLY A 86 17.24 12.91 5.03
CA GLY A 86 17.25 12.53 3.62
C GLY A 86 17.92 13.59 2.74
N ALA A 87 17.58 14.86 2.93
CA ALA A 87 18.19 15.97 2.22
C ALA A 87 19.71 16.06 2.46
N LEU A 88 20.16 15.91 3.71
CA LEU A 88 21.58 15.89 4.05
C LEU A 88 22.31 14.74 3.36
N LEU A 89 21.74 13.53 3.38
CA LEU A 89 22.29 12.36 2.71
C LEU A 89 22.42 12.58 1.20
N LEU A 90 21.39 13.12 0.55
CA LEU A 90 21.38 13.38 -0.89
C LEU A 90 22.41 14.44 -1.29
N ASN A 91 22.66 15.44 -0.43
CA ASN A 91 23.63 16.49 -0.68
C ASN A 91 25.08 15.98 -0.69
N GLN A 92 25.37 14.91 0.05
CA GLN A 92 26.68 14.24 0.07
C GLN A 92 26.93 13.37 -1.17
N MET A 93 25.89 13.09 -1.97
CA MET A 93 26.00 12.26 -3.16
C MET A 93 26.34 13.07 -4.40
N THR A 94 27.02 12.43 -5.35
CA THR A 94 27.23 12.99 -6.70
C THR A 94 25.87 13.21 -7.39
N PRO A 95 25.78 14.17 -8.34
CA PRO A 95 24.52 14.49 -9.01
C PRO A 95 23.84 13.27 -9.67
N ALA A 96 24.63 12.37 -10.28
CA ALA A 96 24.12 11.17 -10.93
C ALA A 96 23.49 10.18 -9.94
N VAL A 97 24.13 9.98 -8.78
CA VAL A 97 23.61 9.11 -7.72
C VAL A 97 22.35 9.73 -7.11
N ARG A 98 22.38 11.04 -6.84
CA ARG A 98 21.24 11.79 -6.31
C ARG A 98 20.00 11.67 -7.20
N LYS A 99 20.15 11.85 -8.53
CA LYS A 99 19.07 11.67 -9.50
C LYS A 99 18.46 10.26 -9.45
N THR A 100 19.31 9.25 -9.32
CA THR A 100 18.86 7.85 -9.20
C THR A 100 18.07 7.62 -7.91
N TYR A 101 18.53 8.17 -6.79
CA TYR A 101 17.81 8.10 -5.51
C TYR A 101 16.44 8.78 -5.58
N TYR A 102 16.36 9.97 -6.18
CA TYR A 102 15.07 10.65 -6.38
C TYR A 102 14.09 9.80 -7.21
N ARG A 103 14.56 9.18 -8.29
CA ARG A 103 13.72 8.28 -9.11
C ARG A 103 13.15 7.13 -8.28
N PHE A 104 13.98 6.48 -7.48
CA PHE A 104 13.52 5.42 -6.59
C PHE A 104 12.58 5.95 -5.50
N HIS A 105 12.82 7.14 -4.95
CA HIS A 105 11.94 7.72 -3.95
C HIS A 105 10.54 8.04 -4.51
N HIS A 106 10.44 8.53 -5.75
CA HIS A 106 9.15 8.67 -6.42
C HIS A 106 8.41 7.33 -6.55
N GLN A 107 9.12 6.25 -6.90
CA GLN A 107 8.54 4.91 -6.93
C GLN A 107 8.08 4.46 -5.54
N VAL A 108 8.84 4.75 -4.47
CA VAL A 108 8.42 4.49 -3.09
C VAL A 108 7.08 5.15 -2.78
N LEU A 109 6.96 6.45 -3.06
CA LEU A 109 5.74 7.20 -2.77
C LEU A 109 4.56 6.65 -3.57
N TYR A 110 4.74 6.45 -4.87
CA TYR A 110 3.71 5.93 -5.75
C TYR A 110 3.20 4.56 -5.31
N LEU A 111 4.11 3.58 -5.16
CA LEU A 111 3.73 2.21 -4.83
C LEU A 111 3.06 2.13 -3.45
N ASN A 112 3.57 2.87 -2.46
CA ASN A 112 2.97 2.90 -1.13
C ASN A 112 1.54 3.45 -1.15
N ILE A 113 1.30 4.51 -1.92
CA ILE A 113 -0.04 5.10 -2.07
C ILE A 113 -0.97 4.12 -2.80
N GLN A 114 -0.54 3.52 -3.91
CA GLN A 114 -1.35 2.55 -4.65
C GLN A 114 -1.77 1.37 -3.77
N HIS A 115 -0.82 0.78 -3.03
CA HIS A 115 -1.12 -0.31 -2.11
C HIS A 115 -2.10 0.13 -1.00
N ALA A 116 -1.90 1.32 -0.42
CA ALA A 116 -2.78 1.83 0.62
C ALA A 116 -4.21 2.06 0.13
N LEU A 117 -4.37 2.59 -1.08
CA LEU A 117 -5.67 2.82 -1.71
C LEU A 117 -6.41 1.51 -1.97
N LEU A 118 -5.74 0.52 -2.57
CA LEU A 118 -6.34 -0.79 -2.85
C LEU A 118 -6.72 -1.54 -1.57
N LEU A 119 -5.87 -1.49 -0.54
CA LEU A 119 -6.17 -2.11 0.74
C LEU A 119 -7.36 -1.43 1.46
N ALA A 120 -7.41 -0.11 1.43
CA ALA A 120 -8.53 0.65 2.00
C ALA A 120 -9.84 0.36 1.24
N GLU A 121 -9.78 0.28 -0.08
CA GLU A 121 -10.92 -0.09 -0.94
C GLU A 121 -11.42 -1.50 -0.61
N LYS A 122 -10.51 -2.48 -0.49
CA LYS A 122 -10.85 -3.83 -0.06
C LYS A 122 -11.58 -3.84 1.28
N HIS A 123 -11.06 -3.13 2.29
CA HIS A 123 -11.68 -3.07 3.61
C HIS A 123 -13.08 -2.44 3.55
N ARG A 124 -13.29 -1.43 2.71
CA ARG A 124 -14.63 -0.84 2.50
C ARG A 124 -15.60 -1.87 1.92
N TRP A 125 -15.18 -2.65 0.93
CA TRP A 125 -16.02 -3.70 0.35
C TRP A 125 -16.29 -4.86 1.31
N ASP A 126 -15.29 -5.30 2.07
CA ASP A 126 -15.45 -6.32 3.11
C ASP A 126 -16.47 -5.89 4.16
N PHE A 127 -16.33 -4.66 4.66
CA PHE A 127 -17.27 -4.09 5.63
C PHE A 127 -18.68 -4.02 5.07
N TYR A 128 -18.85 -3.53 3.83
CA TYR A 128 -20.15 -3.49 3.18
C TYR A 128 -20.78 -4.88 3.01
N CYS A 129 -19.98 -5.90 2.64
CA CYS A 129 -20.45 -7.28 2.56
C CYS A 129 -20.96 -7.80 3.91
N GLN A 130 -20.25 -7.50 4.99
CA GLN A 130 -20.66 -7.90 6.34
C GLN A 130 -21.98 -7.24 6.73
N GLN A 131 -22.11 -5.93 6.53
CA GLN A 131 -23.34 -5.19 6.81
C GLN A 131 -24.53 -5.72 6.02
N ARG A 132 -24.32 -6.06 4.75
CA ARG A 132 -25.38 -6.62 3.91
C ARG A 132 -25.85 -8.00 4.39
N LYS A 133 -24.93 -8.88 4.78
CA LYS A 133 -25.28 -10.20 5.34
C LYS A 133 -26.12 -10.06 6.60
N VAL A 134 -25.75 -9.14 7.49
CA VAL A 134 -26.53 -8.83 8.71
C VAL A 134 -27.93 -8.35 8.34
N LEU A 135 -28.05 -7.44 7.37
CA LEU A 135 -29.36 -6.94 6.91
C LEU A 135 -30.23 -8.05 6.30
N GLU A 136 -29.66 -8.96 5.52
CA GLU A 136 -30.36 -10.11 4.95
C GLU A 136 -30.86 -11.07 6.05
N GLN A 137 -30.05 -11.33 7.08
CA GLN A 137 -30.44 -12.13 8.24
C GLN A 137 -31.61 -11.50 9.00
N LEU A 138 -31.54 -10.18 9.28
CA LEU A 138 -32.62 -9.45 9.94
C LEU A 138 -33.92 -9.51 9.11
N LYS A 139 -33.84 -9.32 7.78
CA LYS A 139 -35.02 -9.42 6.90
C LYS A 139 -35.70 -10.78 6.94
N ASN A 140 -34.93 -11.85 7.05
CA ASN A 140 -35.48 -13.20 7.15
C ASN A 140 -36.16 -13.42 8.51
N GLN A 141 -35.60 -12.90 9.60
CA GLN A 141 -36.23 -12.96 10.93
C GLN A 141 -37.61 -12.29 10.97
N PHE A 142 -37.78 -11.13 10.32
CA PHE A 142 -39.05 -10.41 10.27
C PHE A 142 -40.01 -10.88 9.16
N ARG A 143 -39.66 -11.91 8.39
CA ARG A 143 -40.55 -12.51 7.36
C ARG A 143 -41.30 -13.73 7.87
N ASP A 144 -40.80 -14.33 8.95
CA ASP A 144 -41.35 -15.54 9.57
C ASP A 144 -42.30 -15.19 10.75
N GLU A 145 -42.61 -13.91 10.94
CA GLU A 145 -43.63 -13.34 11.85
C GLU A 145 -44.83 -12.80 11.06
#